data_AF-A5JSR4-F1
#
_entry.id   AF-A5JSR4-F1
#
_cell.length_a   1.000
_cell.length_b   1.000
_cell.length_c   1.000
_cell.angle_alpha   90.00
_cell.angle_beta   90.00
_cell.angle_gamma   90.00
#
_symmetry.space_group_name_H-M   'P 1'
#
loop_
_entity.id
_entity.type
_entity.pdbx_description
1 polymer ?
#
loop_
_entity_poly.entity_id
_entity_poly.type
_entity_poly.pdbx_seq_one_letter_code
_entity_poly.pdbx_strand_id
1 'polypeptide(L)'
;ALVLSALPLAAVADVSLYGEIKAGVEGRNYQLQLTEKPSNTNAKTGNKVEVTKAKSRIRTRISDFGSFIGFKGSEDLGDGLKAVWQLEQDVSVAGGGATRWGNRESFVGLAGEFGTLRTGRVANQFDDASKAIDPWDSNNDVASQLGIFKRHDDMPVSVRYDSPDFSGFSGSVQFVPAQNSKSAYTPAYVAVENGVAKKVAAVVGKPGSDVYYAGLNYKNGGFAGNYAFKYAKHANVGRDAFECLLGS
;
A
#
# COMPACT_ATOMS: atom_id res chain seq x y z
N ALA A 1 36.38 20.66 -3.55
CA ALA A 1 37.34 19.60 -3.15
C ALA A 1 36.65 18.26 -3.38
N LEU A 2 37.20 17.45 -4.29
CA LEU A 2 36.76 16.08 -4.52
C LEU A 2 37.40 15.23 -3.42
N VAL A 3 36.62 14.73 -2.46
CA VAL A 3 37.13 13.79 -1.46
C VAL A 3 36.91 12.38 -2.01
N LEU A 4 37.95 11.82 -2.61
CA LEU A 4 38.02 10.40 -2.91
C LEU A 4 38.72 9.73 -1.72
N SER A 5 37.93 9.24 -0.75
CA SER A 5 38.47 8.42 0.34
C SER A 5 38.59 6.98 -0.15
N ALA A 6 39.82 6.48 -0.25
CA ALA A 6 40.09 5.06 -0.41
C ALA A 6 39.66 4.31 0.87
N LEU A 7 38.86 3.26 0.72
CA LEU A 7 38.46 2.37 1.81
C LEU A 7 39.29 1.08 1.78
N PRO A 8 39.63 0.51 2.94
CA PRO A 8 40.39 -0.73 3.06
C PRO A 8 39.57 -1.93 2.56
N LEU A 9 40.23 -2.96 2.03
CA LEU A 9 39.63 -4.24 1.64
C LEU A 9 39.11 -5.00 2.88
N ALA A 10 37.91 -4.64 3.32
CA ALA A 10 36.99 -5.51 4.05
C ALA A 10 35.73 -5.62 3.19
N ALA A 11 35.00 -6.74 3.25
CA ALA A 11 33.75 -6.88 2.51
C ALA A 11 32.81 -5.70 2.84
N VAL A 12 32.66 -4.76 1.90
CA VAL A 12 31.89 -3.53 2.12
C VAL A 12 30.43 -3.87 1.90
N ALA A 13 29.57 -3.60 2.89
CA ALA A 13 28.13 -3.63 2.71
C ALA A 13 27.74 -2.69 1.56
N ASP A 14 27.06 -3.21 0.55
CA ASP A 14 26.59 -2.40 -0.57
C ASP A 14 25.41 -1.56 -0.09
N VAL A 15 25.50 -0.23 -0.22
CA VAL A 15 24.44 0.70 0.16
C VAL A 15 24.18 1.63 -1.01
N SER A 16 22.92 1.65 -1.44
CA SER A 16 22.46 2.43 -2.58
C SER A 16 21.32 3.35 -2.19
N LEU A 17 21.42 4.61 -2.64
CA LEU A 17 20.32 5.56 -2.68
C LEU A 17 19.67 5.50 -4.07
N TYR A 18 18.35 5.38 -4.12
CA TYR A 18 17.56 5.34 -5.34
C TYR A 18 16.25 6.08 -5.16
N GLY A 19 15.50 6.26 -6.24
CA GLY A 19 14.20 6.90 -6.19
C GLY A 19 13.67 7.19 -7.58
N GLU A 20 12.44 7.67 -7.63
CA GLU A 20 11.75 8.02 -8.85
C GLU A 20 10.89 9.26 -8.62
N ILE A 21 10.93 10.20 -9.56
CA ILE A 21 10.12 11.42 -9.52
C ILE A 21 9.11 11.37 -10.68
N LYS A 22 7.82 11.37 -10.34
CA LYS A 22 6.71 11.31 -11.29
C LYS A 22 5.76 12.48 -11.08
N ALA A 23 5.68 13.36 -12.06
CA ALA A 23 4.78 14.51 -12.03
C ALA A 23 4.16 14.76 -13.41
N GLY A 24 2.97 15.36 -13.42
CA GLY A 24 2.32 15.77 -14.66
C GLY A 24 1.07 16.59 -14.43
N VAL A 25 0.36 16.86 -15.52
CA VAL A 25 -0.89 17.64 -15.51
C VAL A 25 -2.06 16.69 -15.72
N GLU A 26 -3.05 16.76 -14.83
CA GLU A 26 -4.27 15.98 -14.93
C GLU A 26 -5.49 16.90 -15.08
N GLY A 27 -6.38 16.59 -16.02
CA GLY A 27 -7.69 17.22 -16.17
C GLY A 27 -8.80 16.24 -15.78
N ARG A 28 -9.70 16.66 -14.88
CA ARG A 28 -10.84 15.84 -14.40
C ARG A 28 -12.16 16.57 -14.61
N ASN A 29 -13.18 15.82 -15.04
CA ASN A 29 -14.57 16.27 -15.04
C ASN A 29 -15.31 15.61 -13.87
N TYR A 30 -15.65 16.38 -12.83
CA TYR A 30 -16.49 15.89 -11.74
C TYR A 30 -17.95 16.23 -12.01
N GLN A 31 -18.82 15.21 -12.04
CA GLN A 31 -20.26 15.39 -11.97
C GLN A 31 -20.71 15.18 -10.52
N LEU A 32 -21.12 16.26 -9.86
CA LEU A 32 -21.70 16.19 -8.52
C LEU A 32 -23.22 16.23 -8.66
N GLN A 33 -23.90 15.21 -8.15
CA GLN A 33 -25.34 15.23 -7.92
C GLN A 33 -25.58 15.88 -6.57
N LEU A 34 -26.20 17.06 -6.58
CA LEU A 34 -26.57 17.75 -5.35
C LEU A 34 -28.02 17.41 -5.01
N THR A 35 -28.21 16.87 -3.81
CA THR A 35 -29.52 16.64 -3.22
C THR A 35 -29.92 17.88 -2.41
N GLU A 36 -30.90 18.64 -2.88
CA GLU A 36 -31.49 19.71 -2.08
C GLU A 36 -32.42 19.11 -1.01
N LYS A 37 -32.43 19.68 0.21
CA LYS A 37 -33.44 19.31 1.22
C LYS A 37 -34.81 19.73 0.72
N PRO A 38 -35.86 18.90 0.85
CA PRO A 38 -37.20 19.30 0.43
C PRO A 38 -37.62 20.58 1.16
N SER A 39 -37.98 21.60 0.39
CA SER A 39 -38.68 22.78 0.89
C SER A 39 -40.01 22.31 1.47
N ASN A 40 -40.18 22.42 2.79
CA ASN A 40 -41.45 22.14 3.45
C ASN A 40 -42.47 23.21 3.07
N THR A 41 -43.12 23.04 1.91
CA THR A 41 -44.33 23.78 1.54
C THR A 41 -45.44 22.77 1.32
N ASN A 42 -46.15 22.51 2.42
CA ASN A 42 -47.45 21.84 2.54
C ASN A 42 -47.51 20.34 2.17
N ALA A 43 -48.04 19.59 3.14
CA ALA A 43 -48.17 18.15 3.17
C ALA A 43 -48.91 17.57 1.96
N LYS A 44 -48.22 16.70 1.20
CA LYS A 44 -48.80 15.48 0.60
C LYS A 44 -47.74 14.36 0.59
N THR A 45 -48.20 13.18 0.96
CA THR A 45 -47.50 11.94 1.26
C THR A 45 -46.66 11.44 0.10
N GLY A 46 -45.32 11.48 0.23
CA GLY A 46 -44.40 10.90 -0.73
C GLY A 46 -42.97 11.44 -0.56
N ASN A 47 -42.20 10.91 0.38
CA ASN A 47 -40.78 11.24 0.55
C ASN A 47 -39.96 10.68 -0.63
N LYS A 48 -39.96 11.34 -1.78
CA LYS A 48 -38.93 11.15 -2.80
C LYS A 48 -37.99 12.35 -2.76
N VAL A 49 -36.76 12.08 -2.37
CA VAL A 49 -35.64 13.01 -2.45
C VAL A 49 -35.32 13.19 -3.93
N GLU A 50 -35.65 14.35 -4.49
CA GLU A 50 -35.48 14.63 -5.93
C GLU A 50 -34.12 15.32 -6.17
N VAL A 51 -33.22 14.65 -6.89
CA VAL A 51 -31.92 15.20 -7.28
C VAL A 51 -32.15 16.28 -8.34
N THR A 52 -32.00 17.55 -7.97
CA THR A 52 -32.46 18.66 -8.82
C THR A 52 -31.34 19.40 -9.56
N LYS A 53 -30.05 19.14 -9.25
CA LYS A 53 -28.93 19.76 -9.99
C LYS A 53 -27.75 18.82 -10.17
N ALA A 54 -27.38 18.57 -11.43
CA ALA A 54 -26.09 18.04 -11.81
C ALA A 54 -25.12 19.20 -12.06
N LYS A 55 -24.08 19.35 -11.24
CA LYS A 55 -23.02 20.35 -11.46
C LYS A 55 -21.78 19.65 -12.00
N SER A 56 -21.42 19.96 -13.24
CA SER A 56 -20.14 19.53 -13.82
C SER A 56 -19.06 20.57 -13.50
N ARG A 57 -17.91 20.12 -12.98
CA ARG A 57 -16.72 20.96 -12.78
C ARG A 57 -15.52 20.31 -13.44
N ILE A 58 -14.89 21.03 -14.35
CA ILE A 58 -13.57 20.67 -14.89
C ILE A 58 -12.51 21.19 -13.91
N ARG A 59 -11.58 20.32 -13.51
CA ARG A 59 -10.42 20.66 -12.69
C ARG A 59 -9.16 20.21 -13.40
N THR A 60 -8.30 21.16 -13.74
CA THR A 60 -6.93 20.88 -14.20
C THR A 60 -5.96 21.13 -13.06
N ARG A 61 -5.06 20.19 -12.76
CA ARG A 61 -4.09 20.30 -11.66
C ARG A 61 -2.75 19.70 -12.07
N ILE A 62 -1.66 20.31 -11.61
CA ILE A 62 -0.33 19.66 -11.57
C ILE A 62 -0.32 18.70 -10.37
N SER A 63 -0.05 17.43 -10.64
CA SER A 63 -0.13 16.33 -9.69
C SER A 63 1.18 15.55 -9.64
N ASP A 64 1.45 14.96 -8.48
CA ASP A 64 2.47 13.94 -8.27
C ASP A 64 1.83 12.55 -8.42
N PHE A 65 2.54 11.62 -9.05
CA PHE A 65 2.05 10.27 -9.35
C PHE A 65 2.80 9.18 -8.56
N GLY A 66 3.21 9.48 -7.32
CA GLY A 66 3.86 8.50 -6.45
C GLY A 66 5.38 8.61 -6.47
N SER A 67 5.91 9.85 -6.46
CA SER A 67 7.34 10.08 -6.33
C SER A 67 7.86 9.54 -4.99
N PHE A 68 9.01 8.89 -5.01
CA PHE A 68 9.62 8.31 -3.82
C PHE A 68 11.15 8.37 -3.84
N ILE A 69 11.74 8.28 -2.65
CA ILE A 69 13.17 8.09 -2.42
C ILE A 69 13.35 6.85 -1.54
N GLY A 70 14.42 6.09 -1.79
CA GLY A 70 14.68 4.84 -1.11
C GLY A 70 16.17 4.64 -0.82
N PHE A 71 16.43 3.97 0.29
CA PHE A 71 17.74 3.45 0.63
C PHE A 71 17.63 1.93 0.68
N LYS A 72 18.59 1.23 0.08
CA LYS A 72 18.68 -0.23 0.20
C LYS A 72 20.12 -0.66 0.35
N GLY A 73 20.32 -1.83 0.93
CA GLY A 73 21.62 -2.43 0.98
C GLY A 73 21.61 -3.92 1.19
N SER A 74 22.79 -4.51 1.00
CA SER A 74 23.03 -5.93 1.28
C SER A 74 24.41 -6.15 1.87
N GLU A 75 24.48 -7.09 2.80
CA GLU A 75 25.72 -7.54 3.43
C GLU A 75 25.87 -9.05 3.19
N ASP A 76 27.02 -9.46 2.66
CA ASP A 76 27.34 -10.87 2.46
C ASP A 76 27.70 -11.50 3.81
N LEU A 77 26.96 -12.55 4.19
CA LEU A 77 27.16 -13.28 5.45
C LEU A 77 27.99 -14.56 5.25
N GLY A 78 28.41 -14.87 4.01
CA GLY A 78 29.10 -16.09 3.64
C GLY A 78 28.18 -17.18 3.08
N ASP A 79 28.77 -18.16 2.38
CA ASP A 79 28.08 -19.35 1.84
C ASP A 79 26.83 -19.04 1.00
N GLY A 80 26.81 -17.89 0.32
CA GLY A 80 25.68 -17.44 -0.50
C GLY A 80 24.51 -16.83 0.28
N LEU A 81 24.61 -16.72 1.61
CA LEU A 81 23.65 -16.04 2.48
C LEU A 81 23.94 -14.54 2.55
N LYS A 82 22.90 -13.72 2.48
CA LYS A 82 23.00 -12.25 2.57
C LYS A 82 21.97 -11.68 3.53
N ALA A 83 22.36 -10.68 4.31
CA ALA A 83 21.41 -9.76 4.92
C ALA A 83 20.99 -8.72 3.89
N VAL A 84 19.71 -8.40 3.83
CA VAL A 84 19.14 -7.40 2.91
C VAL A 84 18.23 -6.44 3.67
N TRP A 85 18.23 -5.18 3.28
CA TRP A 85 17.36 -4.18 3.89
C TRP A 85 16.97 -3.08 2.90
N GLN A 86 15.82 -2.46 3.17
CA GLN A 86 15.26 -1.39 2.36
C GLN A 86 14.45 -0.43 3.24
N LEU A 87 14.50 0.86 2.93
CA LEU A 87 13.66 1.90 3.50
C LEU A 87 13.20 2.83 2.38
N GLU A 88 11.90 2.87 2.10
CA GLU A 88 11.32 3.75 1.09
C GLU A 88 10.37 4.79 1.69
N GLN A 89 10.39 5.98 1.08
CA GLN A 89 9.68 7.16 1.54
C GLN A 89 9.02 7.89 0.36
N ASP A 90 7.72 8.18 0.47
CA ASP A 90 7.06 9.07 -0.49
C ASP A 90 7.61 10.50 -0.38
N VAL A 91 7.93 11.09 -1.53
CA VAL A 91 8.43 12.47 -1.65
C VAL A 91 7.68 13.21 -2.76
N SER A 92 6.45 13.64 -2.47
CA SER A 92 5.62 14.29 -3.49
C SER A 92 6.18 15.67 -3.88
N VAL A 93 6.29 15.90 -5.19
CA VAL A 93 6.76 17.20 -5.74
C VAL A 93 5.64 18.22 -5.91
N ALA A 94 4.37 17.81 -5.74
CA ALA A 94 3.19 18.66 -5.88
C ALA A 94 2.77 19.36 -4.57
N GLY A 95 3.58 19.22 -3.51
CA GLY A 95 3.29 19.74 -2.17
C GLY A 95 2.42 18.78 -1.36
N GLY A 96 2.79 18.56 -0.10
CA GLY A 96 2.30 17.44 0.70
C GLY A 96 3.18 16.20 0.53
N GLY A 97 3.23 15.36 1.55
CA GLY A 97 4.11 14.18 1.63
C GLY A 97 3.86 13.44 2.94
N ALA A 98 4.53 12.31 3.14
CA ALA A 98 4.33 11.57 4.37
C ALA A 98 4.88 12.34 5.57
N THR A 99 4.19 12.24 6.70
CA THR A 99 4.58 12.88 7.96
C THR A 99 5.53 12.01 8.79
N ARG A 100 5.82 10.79 8.32
CA ARG A 100 6.71 9.81 8.96
C ARG A 100 7.52 9.09 7.89
N TRP A 101 8.75 8.75 8.24
CA TRP A 101 9.65 7.95 7.41
C TRP A 101 9.15 6.51 7.25
N GLY A 102 9.50 5.85 6.14
CA GLY A 102 9.23 4.43 5.92
C GLY A 102 7.76 4.14 5.62
N ASN A 103 7.08 5.06 4.93
CA ASN A 103 5.66 4.94 4.62
C ASN A 103 5.38 4.12 3.34
N ARG A 104 6.42 3.68 2.63
CA ARG A 104 6.38 2.71 1.52
C ARG A 104 7.00 1.37 1.94
N GLU A 105 7.44 0.55 0.99
CA GLU A 105 8.05 -0.76 1.28
C GLU A 105 9.38 -0.57 2.03
N SER A 106 9.42 -1.06 3.28
CA SER A 106 10.54 -0.90 4.20
C SER A 106 10.71 -2.16 5.04
N PHE A 107 11.85 -2.84 4.92
CA PHE A 107 12.07 -4.15 5.52
C PHE A 107 13.53 -4.41 5.86
N VAL A 108 13.73 -5.46 6.65
CA VAL A 108 15.00 -6.19 6.80
C VAL A 108 14.75 -7.67 6.49
N GLY A 109 15.77 -8.39 6.08
CA GLY A 109 15.61 -9.78 5.65
C GLY A 109 16.90 -10.54 5.41
N LEU A 110 16.72 -11.80 5.04
CA LEU A 110 17.78 -12.73 4.64
C LEU A 110 17.48 -13.25 3.24
N ALA A 111 18.49 -13.30 2.38
CA ALA A 111 18.42 -13.82 1.02
C ALA A 111 19.50 -14.89 0.80
N GLY A 112 19.21 -15.90 -0.02
CA GLY A 112 20.18 -16.91 -0.43
C GLY A 112 19.60 -17.83 -1.50
N GLU A 113 20.21 -19.00 -1.71
CA GLU A 113 19.72 -19.99 -2.68
C GLU A 113 18.30 -20.49 -2.34
N PHE A 114 17.90 -20.41 -1.08
CA PHE A 114 16.57 -20.75 -0.62
C PHE A 114 15.52 -19.70 -0.97
N GLY A 115 15.88 -18.53 -1.52
CA GLY A 115 14.97 -17.42 -1.78
C GLY A 115 15.20 -16.27 -0.80
N THR A 116 14.13 -15.53 -0.47
CA THR A 116 14.24 -14.34 0.39
C THR A 116 13.16 -14.34 1.47
N LEU A 117 13.56 -14.13 2.72
CA LEU A 117 12.68 -13.91 3.86
C LEU A 117 12.79 -12.44 4.30
N ARG A 118 11.68 -11.71 4.31
CA ARG A 118 11.60 -10.28 4.64
C ARG A 118 10.62 -10.05 5.79
N THR A 119 10.94 -9.09 6.65
CA THR A 119 10.06 -8.62 7.72
C THR A 119 10.04 -7.09 7.78
N GLY A 120 8.86 -6.51 7.93
CA GLY A 120 8.65 -5.06 7.91
C GLY A 120 7.36 -4.68 7.18
N ARG A 121 7.28 -3.45 6.67
CA ARG A 121 6.22 -3.06 5.73
C ARG A 121 6.57 -3.63 4.37
N VAL A 122 5.96 -4.76 4.02
CA VAL A 122 6.24 -5.49 2.80
C VAL A 122 5.00 -5.52 1.93
N ALA A 123 5.16 -5.31 0.63
CA ALA A 123 4.07 -5.44 -0.33
C ALA A 123 3.51 -6.87 -0.33
N ASN A 124 2.20 -7.00 -0.55
CA ASN A 124 1.55 -8.31 -0.66
C ASN A 124 1.43 -8.74 -2.12
N GLN A 125 1.11 -10.01 -2.36
CA GLN A 125 1.03 -10.57 -3.70
C GLN A 125 0.00 -9.89 -4.61
N PHE A 126 -1.05 -9.27 -4.06
CA PHE A 126 -2.02 -8.51 -4.86
C PHE A 126 -1.42 -7.19 -5.37
N ASP A 127 -0.50 -6.56 -4.64
CA ASP A 127 0.25 -5.39 -5.13
C ASP A 127 1.11 -5.81 -6.33
N ASP A 128 1.83 -6.94 -6.22
CA ASP A 128 2.67 -7.51 -7.30
C ASP A 128 1.83 -7.88 -8.54
N ALA A 129 0.74 -8.62 -8.33
CA ALA A 129 -0.17 -9.03 -9.40
C ALA A 129 -0.87 -7.83 -10.06
N SER A 130 -1.24 -6.81 -9.27
CA SER A 130 -1.83 -5.60 -9.83
C SER A 130 -0.84 -4.89 -10.75
N LYS A 131 0.42 -4.69 -10.34
CA LYS A 131 1.47 -4.04 -11.14
C LYS A 131 1.71 -4.74 -12.49
N ALA A 132 1.57 -6.06 -12.53
CA ALA A 132 1.69 -6.82 -13.75
C ALA A 132 0.55 -6.56 -14.76
N ILE A 133 -0.67 -6.29 -14.26
CA ILE A 133 -1.89 -6.13 -15.09
C ILE A 133 -2.09 -4.69 -15.55
N ASP A 134 -1.73 -3.69 -14.74
CA ASP A 134 -1.89 -2.27 -15.08
C ASP A 134 -0.54 -1.52 -15.03
N PRO A 135 0.23 -1.39 -16.12
CA PRO A 135 1.53 -0.73 -16.05
C PRO A 135 1.44 0.81 -15.88
N TRP A 136 0.24 1.41 -15.83
CA TRP A 136 0.08 2.87 -15.78
C TRP A 136 0.00 3.39 -14.34
N ASP A 137 0.86 4.35 -14.00
CA ASP A 137 0.80 5.07 -12.71
C ASP A 137 -0.27 6.16 -12.76
N SER A 138 -1.33 6.02 -11.95
CA SER A 138 -2.32 7.08 -11.77
C SER A 138 -2.65 7.28 -10.29
N ASN A 139 -2.75 8.55 -9.87
CA ASN A 139 -3.16 8.95 -8.52
C ASN A 139 -4.70 9.06 -8.43
N ASN A 140 -5.40 8.12 -9.07
CA ASN A 140 -6.84 8.21 -9.29
C ASN A 140 -7.56 6.88 -8.99
N ASP A 141 -8.42 6.91 -7.97
CA ASP A 141 -9.32 5.83 -7.56
C ASP A 141 -10.40 5.47 -8.63
N VAL A 142 -10.48 6.17 -9.77
CA VAL A 142 -11.58 6.02 -10.75
C VAL A 142 -11.17 5.73 -12.20
N ALA A 143 -9.89 5.50 -12.47
CA ALA A 143 -9.46 4.97 -13.77
C ALA A 143 -8.70 3.64 -13.53
N SER A 144 -9.41 2.53 -13.67
CA SER A 144 -8.89 1.15 -13.80
C SER A 144 -8.71 0.26 -12.57
N GLN A 145 -9.14 0.67 -11.36
CA GLN A 145 -9.09 -0.22 -10.19
C GLN A 145 -10.50 -0.68 -9.79
N LEU A 146 -10.89 -1.90 -10.18
CA LEU A 146 -11.96 -2.63 -9.45
C LEU A 146 -11.56 -2.55 -7.96
N GLY A 147 -12.42 -2.07 -7.06
CA GLY A 147 -12.08 -1.60 -5.70
C GLY A 147 -11.34 -2.57 -4.74
N ILE A 148 -10.92 -3.73 -5.23
CA ILE A 148 -10.02 -4.72 -4.62
C ILE A 148 -8.54 -4.38 -4.90
N PHE A 149 -8.26 -3.61 -5.96
CA PHE A 149 -6.90 -3.31 -6.45
C PHE A 149 -6.35 -1.97 -5.96
N LYS A 150 -6.56 -1.58 -4.70
CA LYS A 150 -5.93 -0.34 -4.20
C LYS A 150 -4.41 -0.53 -4.13
N ARG A 151 -3.73 -0.03 -5.16
CA ARG A 151 -2.26 0.03 -5.25
C ARG A 151 -1.72 0.87 -4.12
N HIS A 152 -0.62 0.43 -3.52
CA HIS A 152 0.06 1.05 -2.38
C HIS A 152 -0.63 1.02 -1.01
N ASP A 153 -1.91 0.65 -0.88
CA ASP A 153 -2.60 0.80 0.42
C ASP A 153 -2.40 -0.37 1.40
N ASP A 154 -2.11 -1.58 0.92
CA ASP A 154 -1.91 -2.76 1.79
C ASP A 154 -0.46 -3.26 1.75
N MET A 155 0.48 -2.46 2.26
CA MET A 155 1.82 -2.91 2.69
C MET A 155 1.83 -3.12 4.22
N PRO A 156 1.20 -4.20 4.73
CA PRO A 156 1.11 -4.43 6.17
C PRO A 156 2.48 -4.72 6.77
N VAL A 157 2.62 -4.41 8.07
CA VAL A 157 3.78 -4.89 8.84
C VAL A 157 3.64 -6.40 9.00
N SER A 158 4.54 -7.15 8.37
CA SER A 158 4.36 -8.57 8.08
C SER A 158 5.70 -9.29 7.93
N VAL A 159 5.63 -10.62 7.87
CA VAL A 159 6.73 -11.49 7.45
C VAL A 159 6.35 -12.10 6.11
N ARG A 160 7.23 -12.03 5.11
CA ARG A 160 7.02 -12.59 3.77
C ARG A 160 8.21 -13.43 3.36
N TYR A 161 7.94 -14.58 2.77
CA TYR A 161 8.91 -15.40 2.06
C TYR A 161 8.59 -15.42 0.58
N ASP A 162 9.62 -15.28 -0.25
CA ASP A 162 9.57 -15.39 -1.70
C ASP A 162 10.55 -16.48 -2.14
N SER A 163 10.06 -17.45 -2.92
CA SER A 163 10.91 -18.54 -3.42
C SER A 163 11.84 -18.07 -4.53
N PRO A 164 12.93 -18.81 -4.80
CA PRO A 164 13.65 -18.68 -6.06
C PRO A 164 12.75 -18.96 -7.27
N ASP A 165 13.22 -18.57 -8.44
CA ASP A 165 12.63 -19.00 -9.71
C ASP A 165 13.04 -20.45 -10.02
N PHE A 166 12.06 -21.27 -10.38
CA PHE A 166 12.25 -22.65 -10.81
C PHE A 166 11.57 -22.86 -12.15
N SER A 167 12.35 -22.75 -13.24
CA SER A 167 11.85 -22.92 -14.61
C SER A 167 10.68 -21.99 -14.94
N GLY A 168 10.75 -20.75 -14.49
CA GLY A 168 9.71 -19.75 -14.68
C GLY A 168 8.62 -19.75 -13.61
N PHE A 169 8.63 -20.68 -12.66
CA PHE A 169 7.71 -20.66 -11.51
C PHE A 169 8.35 -20.00 -10.30
N SER A 170 7.59 -19.14 -9.61
CA SER A 170 7.96 -18.62 -8.28
C SER A 170 6.72 -18.51 -7.40
N GLY A 171 6.90 -18.57 -6.08
CA GLY A 171 5.80 -18.46 -5.12
C GLY A 171 6.15 -17.55 -3.95
N SER A 172 5.10 -17.10 -3.26
CA SER A 172 5.24 -16.28 -2.06
C SER A 172 4.25 -16.69 -0.99
N VAL A 173 4.64 -16.51 0.28
CA VAL A 173 3.74 -16.62 1.42
C VAL A 173 4.00 -15.48 2.38
N GLN A 174 2.96 -14.91 2.96
CA GLN A 174 3.07 -13.77 3.86
C GLN A 174 2.11 -13.90 5.03
N PHE A 175 2.57 -13.51 6.20
CA PHE A 175 1.79 -13.51 7.43
C PHE A 175 1.78 -12.12 8.07
N VAL A 176 0.57 -11.64 8.38
CA VAL A 176 0.32 -10.41 9.13
C VAL A 176 -0.24 -10.81 10.48
N PRO A 177 0.49 -10.57 11.58
CA PRO A 177 -0.04 -10.78 12.92
C PRO A 177 -1.28 -9.90 13.17
N ALA A 178 -2.25 -10.40 13.91
CA ALA A 178 -3.48 -9.68 14.26
C ALA A 178 -3.23 -8.26 14.81
N GLN A 179 -2.18 -8.05 15.60
CA GLN A 179 -1.86 -6.72 16.14
C GLN A 179 -1.40 -5.72 15.07
N ASN A 180 -0.85 -6.21 13.96
CA ASN A 180 -0.40 -5.39 12.83
C ASN A 180 -1.48 -5.21 11.76
N SER A 181 -2.53 -6.03 11.78
CA SER A 181 -3.71 -5.88 10.93
C SER A 181 -4.71 -4.94 11.61
N LYS A 182 -4.69 -3.65 11.27
CA LYS A 182 -5.70 -2.63 11.67
C LYS A 182 -6.41 -2.92 13.02
N SER A 183 -5.66 -2.91 14.11
CA SER A 183 -6.25 -2.87 15.45
C SER A 183 -6.52 -1.40 15.79
N ALA A 184 -7.79 -0.99 15.85
CA ALA A 184 -8.13 0.40 16.09
C ALA A 184 -8.02 0.76 17.58
N TYR A 185 -6.81 0.81 18.14
CA TYR A 185 -6.60 1.39 19.47
C TYR A 185 -6.25 2.87 19.36
N THR A 186 -7.13 3.75 19.83
CA THR A 186 -6.84 5.17 20.01
C THR A 186 -6.75 5.44 21.51
N PRO A 187 -5.59 5.87 22.06
CA PRO A 187 -5.47 6.17 23.47
C PRO A 187 -6.35 7.38 23.86
N ALA A 188 -6.74 7.45 25.13
CA ALA A 188 -7.46 8.61 25.64
C ALA A 188 -6.59 9.88 25.57
N TYR A 189 -7.18 11.01 25.21
CA TYR A 189 -6.48 12.30 25.17
C TYR A 189 -7.42 13.45 25.57
N VAL A 190 -6.86 14.64 25.78
CA VAL A 190 -7.63 15.85 26.05
C VAL A 190 -7.63 16.71 24.78
N ALA A 191 -8.81 16.92 24.20
CA ALA A 191 -9.01 17.89 23.14
C ALA A 191 -9.40 19.23 23.74
N VAL A 192 -8.99 20.35 23.13
CA VAL A 192 -9.50 21.67 23.48
C VAL A 192 -10.41 22.12 22.34
N GLU A 193 -11.71 22.14 22.58
CA GLU A 193 -12.72 22.64 21.65
C GLU A 193 -13.24 23.98 22.19
N ASN A 194 -13.10 25.06 21.41
CA ASN A 194 -13.53 26.41 21.79
C ASN A 194 -13.00 26.89 23.16
N GLY A 195 -11.74 26.55 23.48
CA GLY A 195 -11.11 26.94 24.75
C GLY A 195 -11.52 26.11 25.96
N VAL A 196 -12.37 25.08 25.79
CA VAL A 196 -12.79 24.17 26.87
C VAL A 196 -12.09 22.82 26.69
N ALA A 197 -11.46 22.33 27.75
CA ALA A 197 -10.83 21.02 27.78
C ALA A 197 -11.90 19.91 27.84
N LYS A 198 -11.86 19.01 26.85
CA LYS A 198 -12.74 17.85 26.71
C LYS A 198 -11.92 16.57 26.74
N LYS A 199 -12.25 15.68 27.67
CA LYS A 199 -11.63 14.34 27.72
C LYS A 199 -12.24 13.47 26.61
N VAL A 200 -11.41 13.02 25.68
CA VAL A 200 -11.76 12.04 24.65
C VAL A 200 -11.34 10.67 25.17
N ALA A 201 -12.31 9.77 25.34
CA ALA A 201 -12.07 8.43 25.83
C ALA A 201 -11.22 7.63 24.83
N ALA A 202 -10.48 6.64 25.35
CA ALA A 202 -9.80 5.69 24.49
C ALA A 202 -10.84 4.90 23.69
N VAL A 203 -10.63 4.77 22.39
CA VAL A 203 -11.43 3.90 21.53
C VAL A 203 -10.66 2.60 21.38
N VAL A 204 -11.19 1.52 21.96
CA VAL A 204 -10.75 0.16 21.66
C VAL A 204 -11.65 -0.36 20.56
N GLY A 205 -11.16 -0.28 19.33
CA GLY A 205 -11.79 -0.91 18.18
C GLY A 205 -11.65 -2.43 18.23
N LYS A 206 -12.27 -3.09 17.25
CA LYS A 206 -12.25 -4.56 17.18
C LYS A 206 -10.81 -5.09 17.13
N PRO A 207 -10.53 -6.27 17.74
CA PRO A 207 -9.24 -6.91 17.58
C PRO A 207 -8.93 -7.11 16.10
N GLY A 208 -7.67 -6.95 15.71
CA GLY A 208 -7.24 -7.27 14.36
C GLY A 208 -7.34 -8.77 14.06
N SER A 209 -7.03 -9.13 12.81
CA SER A 209 -7.19 -10.48 12.27
C SER A 209 -5.84 -11.01 11.81
N ASP A 210 -5.51 -12.26 12.14
CA ASP A 210 -4.35 -12.89 11.52
C ASP A 210 -4.61 -13.02 10.01
N VAL A 211 -3.76 -12.40 9.18
CA VAL A 211 -3.92 -12.42 7.71
C VAL A 211 -2.80 -13.22 7.08
N TYR A 212 -3.18 -14.12 6.19
CA TYR A 212 -2.30 -14.97 5.41
C TYR A 212 -2.47 -14.62 3.94
N TYR A 213 -1.35 -14.40 3.26
CA TYR A 213 -1.32 -14.30 1.81
C TYR A 213 -0.50 -15.46 1.22
N ALA A 214 -0.91 -15.91 0.05
CA ALA A 214 -0.15 -16.84 -0.76
C ALA A 214 -0.16 -16.38 -2.22
N GLY A 215 0.95 -16.61 -2.91
CA GLY A 215 1.15 -16.21 -4.29
C GLY A 215 1.83 -17.29 -5.12
N LEU A 216 1.46 -17.34 -6.40
CA LEU A 216 2.11 -18.16 -7.41
C LEU A 216 2.25 -17.35 -8.69
N ASN A 217 3.44 -17.31 -9.27
CA ASN A 217 3.74 -16.66 -10.53
C ASN A 217 4.32 -17.68 -11.50
N TYR A 218 4.01 -17.51 -12.77
CA TYR A 218 4.63 -18.23 -13.89
C TYR A 218 5.07 -17.25 -14.96
N LYS A 219 6.26 -17.45 -15.54
CA LYS A 219 6.76 -16.71 -16.69
C LYS A 219 7.64 -17.59 -17.56
N ASN A 220 7.22 -17.86 -18.79
CA ASN A 220 8.01 -18.60 -19.77
C ASN A 220 7.58 -18.29 -21.20
N GLY A 221 8.54 -18.06 -22.10
CA GLY A 221 8.29 -18.06 -23.55
C GLY A 221 7.21 -17.07 -24.03
N GLY A 222 7.06 -15.92 -23.37
CA GLY A 222 6.04 -14.91 -23.69
C GLY A 222 4.71 -15.09 -22.96
N PHE A 223 4.52 -16.17 -22.21
CA PHE A 223 3.38 -16.36 -21.30
C PHE A 223 3.76 -15.95 -19.88
N ALA A 224 2.86 -15.24 -19.22
CA ALA A 224 2.95 -14.95 -17.81
C ALA A 224 1.58 -15.16 -17.14
N GLY A 225 1.58 -15.47 -15.85
CA GLY A 225 0.35 -15.60 -15.07
C GLY A 225 0.64 -15.45 -13.58
N ASN A 226 -0.27 -14.81 -12.85
CA ASN A 226 -0.10 -14.57 -11.42
C ASN A 226 -1.39 -14.94 -10.68
N TYR A 227 -1.24 -15.64 -9.57
CA TYR A 227 -2.31 -16.00 -8.66
C TYR A 227 -2.01 -15.43 -7.29
N ALA A 228 -3.02 -14.83 -6.66
CA ALA A 228 -2.92 -14.28 -5.32
C ALA A 228 -4.11 -14.76 -4.47
N PHE A 229 -3.83 -15.17 -3.25
CA PHE A 229 -4.81 -15.63 -2.28
C PHE A 229 -4.65 -14.88 -0.96
N LYS A 230 -5.76 -14.55 -0.33
CA LYS A 230 -5.83 -13.91 1.00
C LYS A 230 -6.82 -14.65 1.88
N TYR A 231 -6.38 -14.97 3.10
CA TYR A 231 -7.22 -15.51 4.15
C TYR A 231 -7.05 -14.71 5.43
N ALA A 232 -8.14 -14.20 5.99
CA ALA A 232 -8.13 -13.46 7.25
C ALA A 232 -8.92 -14.23 8.32
N LYS A 233 -8.19 -14.71 9.34
CA LYS A 233 -8.76 -15.44 10.48
C LYS A 233 -9.25 -14.45 11.54
N HIS A 234 -10.49 -14.63 12.00
CA HIS A 234 -11.19 -13.67 12.87
C HIS A 234 -11.44 -12.30 12.21
N ALA A 235 -11.72 -12.28 10.91
CA ALA A 235 -12.19 -11.08 10.22
C ALA A 235 -13.44 -10.52 10.91
N ASN A 236 -13.55 -9.19 10.99
CA ASN A 236 -14.48 -8.39 11.79
C ASN A 236 -16.00 -8.57 11.52
N VAL A 237 -16.41 -9.69 10.92
CA VAL A 237 -17.79 -10.05 10.56
C VAL A 237 -18.10 -11.52 10.90
N GLY A 238 -17.58 -12.10 11.98
CA GLY A 238 -18.04 -13.42 12.46
C GLY A 238 -18.01 -14.57 11.44
N ARG A 239 -17.26 -14.42 10.34
CA ARG A 239 -17.02 -15.40 9.29
C ARG A 239 -15.64 -15.14 8.70
N ASP A 240 -14.94 -16.24 8.45
CA ASP A 240 -13.73 -16.27 7.64
C ASP A 240 -13.99 -15.62 6.28
N ALA A 241 -13.10 -14.72 5.86
CA ALA A 241 -13.16 -14.06 4.57
C ALA A 241 -12.09 -14.66 3.65
N PHE A 242 -12.51 -15.07 2.47
CA PHE A 242 -11.69 -15.67 1.41
C PHE A 242 -11.70 -14.76 0.19
N GLU A 243 -10.53 -14.49 -0.37
CA GLU A 243 -10.39 -13.71 -1.60
C GLU A 243 -9.30 -14.35 -2.48
N CYS A 244 -9.64 -14.59 -3.76
CA CYS A 244 -8.77 -15.23 -4.75
C CYS A 244 -8.75 -14.37 -6.01
N LEU A 245 -7.56 -14.10 -6.53
CA LEU A 245 -7.32 -13.37 -7.76
C LEU A 245 -6.63 -14.26 -8.80
N LEU A 246 -7.17 -14.26 -10.01
CA LEU A 246 -6.54 -14.84 -11.21
C LEU A 246 -6.14 -13.69 -12.14
N GLY A 247 -4.84 -13.52 -12.39
CA GLY A 247 -4.31 -12.58 -13.38
C GLY A 247 -3.69 -13.33 -14.55
N SER A 248 -4.18 -13.07 -15.77
CA SER A 248 -3.66 -13.59 -17.04
C SER A 248 -3.01 -12.49 -17.86
#